data_AF-A0A9P8FF83-F1
#
_entry.id   AF-A0A9P8FF83-F1
#
_cell.length_a   1.000
_cell.length_b   1.000
_cell.length_c   1.000
_cell.angle_alpha   90.00
_cell.angle_beta   90.00
_cell.angle_gamma   90.00
#
_symmetry.space_group_name_H-M   'P 1'
#
loop_
_entity.id
_entity.type
_entity.pdbx_description
1 polymer ?
#
loop_
_entity_poly.entity_id
_entity_poly.type
_entity_poly.pdbx_seq_one_letter_code
_entity_poly.pdbx_strand_id
1 'polypeptide(L)'
;MSSTNRPVDDSLQKKAERFRAEIKSFPVCLVTGGAGYIGSHTVLELLNAGVAVVVIDNLCNSHMESLCRVHYIARTESQRLQQSENVPPIFFHQADIRSTKSMNQVFEFWQSEKTHVEGAAFPVSIGDVSANKAYPMFDYVLKTAKRVQQSQQTKDSSTWGKITAVIHFAALKAVGESITKPLEYYENNVAALVILLKAMKAHAVNVLIFSSSAVVYGVGHEAGITEETVQVAGKGTGGGLLTNPYGRSKWMSEEIINDYCVADPNFHAISLRYFNPTGSHPSGLIGEDPKGTPNNIV
;
A
#
# COMPACT_ATOMS: atom_id res chain seq x y z
N MET A 1 -5.91 42.99 -12.19
CA MET A 1 -5.83 41.53 -11.94
C MET A 1 -4.55 41.02 -12.58
N SER A 2 -3.47 40.97 -11.81
CA SER A 2 -2.19 40.41 -12.24
C SER A 2 -2.07 39.05 -11.58
N SER A 3 -2.10 37.98 -12.37
CA SER A 3 -1.81 36.63 -11.92
C SER A 3 -0.32 36.57 -11.56
N THR A 4 -0.01 36.59 -10.27
CA THR A 4 1.33 36.35 -9.77
C THR A 4 1.67 34.88 -9.98
N ASN A 5 2.31 34.57 -11.11
CA ASN A 5 3.12 33.36 -11.27
C ASN A 5 4.19 33.39 -10.18
N ARG A 6 3.96 32.66 -9.08
CA ARG A 6 5.06 32.33 -8.16
C ARG A 6 6.06 31.48 -8.96
N PRO A 7 7.36 31.83 -8.98
CA PRO A 7 8.34 30.97 -9.61
C PRO A 7 8.28 29.61 -8.91
N VAL A 8 8.08 28.55 -9.70
CA VAL A 8 8.25 27.18 -9.22
C VAL A 8 9.67 27.08 -8.68
N ASP A 9 9.85 26.51 -7.50
CA ASP A 9 11.18 26.29 -6.94
C ASP A 9 11.96 25.34 -7.85
N ASP A 10 12.93 25.88 -8.61
CA ASP A 10 13.79 25.14 -9.55
C ASP A 10 14.46 23.91 -8.90
N SER A 11 14.64 23.91 -7.57
CA SER A 11 15.14 22.77 -6.81
C SER A 11 14.13 21.61 -6.73
N LEU A 12 12.85 21.92 -6.48
CA LEU A 12 11.79 20.91 -6.42
C LEU A 12 11.49 20.33 -7.79
N GLN A 13 11.54 21.16 -8.84
CA GLN A 13 11.39 20.72 -10.22
C GLN A 13 12.45 19.68 -10.60
N LYS A 14 13.73 19.98 -10.34
CA LYS A 14 14.85 19.03 -10.59
C LYS A 14 14.71 17.74 -9.79
N LYS A 15 14.25 17.82 -8.54
CA LYS A 15 13.97 16.62 -7.72
C LYS A 15 12.85 15.78 -8.32
N ALA A 16 11.77 16.40 -8.79
CA ALA A 16 10.64 15.70 -9.40
C ALA A 16 11.08 14.97 -10.69
N GLU A 17 11.87 15.63 -11.54
CA GLU A 17 12.44 15.04 -12.75
C GLU A 17 13.33 13.84 -12.43
N ARG A 18 14.20 13.95 -11.42
CA ARG A 18 15.03 12.84 -10.95
C ARG A 18 14.17 11.65 -10.49
N PHE A 19 13.19 11.87 -9.62
CA PHE A 19 12.34 10.80 -9.10
C PHE A 19 11.55 10.08 -10.20
N ARG A 20 11.03 10.83 -11.17
CA ARG A 20 10.38 10.25 -12.36
C ARG A 20 11.35 9.45 -13.22
N ALA A 21 12.58 9.93 -13.40
CA ALA A 21 13.60 9.20 -14.15
C ALA A 21 13.99 7.88 -13.45
N GLU A 22 14.15 7.89 -12.13
CA GLU A 22 14.46 6.69 -11.32
C GLU A 22 13.37 5.61 -11.47
N ILE A 23 12.10 6.00 -11.44
CA ILE A 23 10.99 5.04 -11.48
C ILE A 23 10.64 4.55 -12.90
N LYS A 24 11.04 5.28 -13.95
CA LYS A 24 10.65 5.04 -15.35
C LYS A 24 11.01 3.65 -15.89
N SER A 25 11.97 2.99 -15.26
CA SER A 25 12.45 1.66 -15.66
C SER A 25 11.72 0.50 -14.97
N PHE A 26 10.67 0.78 -14.21
CA PHE A 26 9.97 -0.23 -13.41
C PHE A 26 8.45 -0.16 -13.58
N PRO A 27 7.75 -1.30 -13.49
CA PRO A 27 6.33 -1.29 -13.12
C PRO A 27 6.18 -0.66 -11.74
N VAL A 28 5.06 0.04 -11.50
CA VAL A 28 4.84 0.77 -10.25
C VAL A 28 3.56 0.34 -9.55
N CYS A 29 3.69 -0.04 -8.29
CA CYS A 29 2.57 -0.31 -7.41
C CYS A 29 2.46 0.78 -6.35
N LEU A 30 1.26 1.32 -6.16
CA LEU A 30 0.96 2.20 -5.03
C LEU A 30 0.50 1.36 -3.84
N VAL A 31 1.05 1.63 -2.65
CA VAL A 31 0.73 0.89 -1.43
C VAL A 31 0.30 1.87 -0.34
N THR A 32 -0.98 1.89 0.01
CA THR A 32 -1.44 2.70 1.15
C THR A 32 -1.24 1.94 2.45
N GLY A 33 -0.80 2.59 3.52
CA GLY A 33 -0.45 1.92 4.77
C GLY A 33 0.85 1.11 4.67
N GLY A 34 1.68 1.41 3.67
CA GLY A 34 2.89 0.64 3.34
C GLY A 34 4.00 0.71 4.39
N ALA A 35 3.97 1.67 5.32
CA ALA A 35 4.93 1.72 6.42
C ALA A 35 4.50 0.84 7.61
N GLY A 36 3.25 0.35 7.62
CA GLY A 36 2.73 -0.55 8.64
C GLY A 36 3.31 -1.97 8.56
N TYR A 37 2.86 -2.84 9.47
CA TYR A 37 3.38 -4.21 9.62
C TYR A 37 3.30 -5.05 8.33
N ILE A 38 2.10 -5.36 7.85
CA ILE A 38 1.90 -6.16 6.62
C ILE A 38 2.37 -5.38 5.38
N GLY A 39 2.13 -4.06 5.39
CA GLY A 39 2.53 -3.16 4.32
C GLY A 39 4.02 -3.24 4.03
N SER A 40 4.87 -3.09 5.04
CA SER A 40 6.34 -3.08 4.87
C SER A 40 6.89 -4.39 4.33
N HIS A 41 6.37 -5.53 4.79
CA HIS A 41 6.73 -6.85 4.24
C HIS A 41 6.29 -6.98 2.78
N THR A 42 5.08 -6.49 2.45
CA THR A 42 4.60 -6.49 1.06
C THR A 42 5.45 -5.59 0.16
N VAL A 43 5.87 -4.42 0.66
CA VAL A 43 6.78 -3.52 -0.06
C VAL A 43 8.11 -4.23 -0.34
N LEU A 44 8.68 -4.96 0.62
CA LEU A 44 9.90 -5.74 0.40
C LEU A 44 9.72 -6.78 -0.72
N GLU A 45 8.63 -7.54 -0.70
CA GLU A 45 8.36 -8.55 -1.72
C GLU A 45 8.13 -7.95 -3.11
N LEU A 46 7.50 -6.78 -3.21
CA LEU A 46 7.36 -6.03 -4.47
C LEU A 46 8.72 -5.61 -5.03
N LEU A 47 9.62 -5.09 -4.20
CA LEU A 47 10.97 -4.70 -4.61
C LEU A 47 11.78 -5.93 -5.09
N ASN A 48 11.66 -7.04 -4.37
CA ASN A 48 12.28 -8.31 -4.74
C ASN A 48 11.73 -8.81 -6.09
N ALA A 49 10.45 -8.60 -6.37
CA ALA A 49 9.82 -8.86 -7.66
C ALA A 49 10.18 -7.86 -8.77
N GLY A 50 10.99 -6.83 -8.49
CA GLY A 50 11.39 -5.82 -9.48
C GLY A 50 10.34 -4.73 -9.74
N VAL A 51 9.42 -4.51 -8.80
CA VAL A 51 8.37 -3.50 -8.85
C VAL A 51 8.79 -2.31 -8.00
N ALA A 52 8.74 -1.10 -8.56
CA ALA A 52 8.93 0.13 -7.79
C ALA A 52 7.68 0.45 -6.98
N VAL A 53 7.86 1.09 -5.82
CA VAL A 53 6.76 1.29 -4.88
C VAL A 53 6.57 2.77 -4.55
N VAL A 54 5.32 3.22 -4.68
CA VAL A 54 4.85 4.50 -4.14
C VAL A 54 4.05 4.23 -2.88
N VAL A 55 4.52 4.67 -1.72
CA VAL A 55 3.84 4.47 -0.44
C VAL A 55 3.07 5.74 -0.06
N ILE A 56 1.82 5.57 0.38
CA ILE A 56 1.05 6.60 1.09
C ILE A 56 0.81 6.14 2.52
N ASP A 57 1.26 6.89 3.51
CA ASP A 57 0.99 6.60 4.92
C ASP A 57 0.93 7.90 5.73
N ASN A 58 0.00 8.03 6.66
CA ASN A 58 -0.07 9.19 7.57
C ASN A 58 0.77 8.99 8.84
N LEU A 59 1.37 7.81 9.01
CA LEU A 59 2.20 7.41 10.14
C LEU A 59 1.45 7.40 11.48
N CYS A 60 0.12 7.26 11.48
CA CYS A 60 -0.67 7.26 12.72
C CYS A 60 -0.34 6.05 13.62
N ASN A 61 0.03 4.91 13.03
CA ASN A 61 0.38 3.67 13.73
C ASN A 61 1.60 2.97 13.11
N SER A 62 2.49 3.74 12.51
CA SER A 62 3.68 3.23 11.82
C SER A 62 4.82 4.25 11.86
N HIS A 63 6.00 3.82 11.43
CA HIS A 63 7.21 4.62 11.38
C HIS A 63 7.83 4.55 9.99
N MET A 64 8.21 5.69 9.41
CA MET A 64 8.95 5.74 8.13
C MET A 64 10.28 4.97 8.19
N GLU A 65 10.83 4.78 9.40
CA GLU A 65 11.98 3.92 9.66
C GLU A 65 11.79 2.47 9.16
N SER A 66 10.55 1.95 9.19
CA SER A 66 10.21 0.64 8.63
C SER A 66 10.58 0.55 7.14
N LEU A 67 10.26 1.59 6.36
CA LEU A 67 10.62 1.66 4.94
C LEU A 67 12.13 1.81 4.71
N CYS A 68 12.85 2.51 5.59
CA CYS A 68 14.31 2.60 5.51
C CYS A 68 14.95 1.22 5.68
N ARG A 69 14.43 0.41 6.62
CA ARG A 69 14.88 -0.96 6.83
C ARG A 69 14.49 -1.89 5.67
N VAL A 70 13.29 -1.73 5.09
CA VAL A 70 12.90 -2.42 3.85
C VAL A 70 13.88 -2.12 2.72
N HIS A 71 14.19 -0.84 2.48
CA HIS A 71 15.15 -0.44 1.45
C HIS A 71 16.54 -1.07 1.70
N TYR A 72 17.00 -1.05 2.95
CA TYR A 72 18.26 -1.67 3.33
C TYR A 72 18.28 -3.17 3.06
N ILE A 73 17.25 -3.92 3.50
CA ILE A 73 17.13 -5.37 3.26
C ILE A 73 17.18 -5.66 1.77
N ALA A 74 16.33 -5.01 0.96
CA ALA A 74 16.27 -5.23 -0.49
C ALA A 74 17.62 -4.98 -1.17
N ARG A 75 18.37 -3.94 -0.77
CA ARG A 75 19.71 -3.67 -1.30
C ARG A 75 20.74 -4.71 -0.88
N THR A 76 20.79 -5.06 0.40
CA THR A 76 21.73 -6.06 0.92
C THR A 76 21.48 -7.43 0.29
N GLU A 77 20.23 -7.83 0.12
CA GLU A 77 19.87 -9.09 -0.54
C GLU A 77 20.25 -9.09 -2.03
N SER A 78 19.93 -8.02 -2.76
CA SER A 78 20.29 -7.89 -4.18
C SER A 78 21.81 -7.97 -4.40
N GLN A 79 22.60 -7.35 -3.50
CA GLN A 79 24.06 -7.43 -3.50
C GLN A 79 24.56 -8.84 -3.21
N ARG A 80 24.04 -9.50 -2.15
CA ARG A 80 24.42 -10.89 -1.79
C ARG A 80 24.16 -11.88 -2.93
N LEU A 81 23.10 -11.66 -3.71
CA LEU A 81 22.71 -12.55 -4.80
C LEU A 81 23.36 -12.23 -6.15
N GLN A 82 24.16 -11.15 -6.26
CA GLN A 82 24.77 -10.69 -7.53
C GLN A 82 23.76 -10.45 -8.66
N GLN A 83 22.49 -10.15 -8.33
CA GLN A 83 21.38 -10.18 -9.29
C GLN A 83 21.12 -8.86 -10.03
N SER A 84 21.52 -7.70 -9.48
CA SER A 84 21.50 -6.38 -10.12
C SER A 84 21.93 -5.29 -9.11
N GLU A 85 22.63 -4.25 -9.56
CA GLU A 85 22.84 -3.03 -8.75
C GLU A 85 21.57 -2.16 -8.66
N ASN A 86 20.63 -2.33 -9.59
CA ASN A 86 19.45 -1.49 -9.72
C ASN A 86 18.25 -2.10 -8.98
N VAL A 87 18.17 -1.85 -7.67
CA VAL A 87 16.99 -2.17 -6.85
C VAL A 87 15.91 -1.12 -7.13
N PRO A 88 14.63 -1.51 -7.34
CA PRO A 88 13.57 -0.55 -7.59
C PRO A 88 13.47 0.50 -6.46
N PRO A 89 13.13 1.77 -6.78
CA PRO A 89 13.01 2.81 -5.76
C PRO A 89 11.73 2.65 -4.92
N ILE A 90 11.78 3.20 -3.70
CA ILE A 90 10.60 3.44 -2.87
C ILE A 90 10.45 4.96 -2.72
N PHE A 91 9.29 5.48 -3.11
CA PHE A 91 8.90 6.86 -2.84
C PHE A 91 7.80 6.90 -1.79
N PHE A 92 7.89 7.87 -0.89
CA PHE A 92 6.98 8.01 0.24
C PHE A 92 6.25 9.35 0.21
N HIS A 93 4.93 9.30 0.30
CA HIS A 93 4.07 10.45 0.55
C HIS A 93 3.49 10.35 1.95
N GLN A 94 3.81 11.32 2.80
CA GLN A 94 3.14 11.45 4.09
C GLN A 94 1.78 12.13 3.89
N ALA A 95 0.72 11.35 3.74
CA ALA A 95 -0.61 11.87 3.49
C ALA A 95 -1.70 11.01 4.11
N ASP A 96 -2.82 11.64 4.43
CA ASP A 96 -4.03 10.96 4.88
C ASP A 96 -4.91 10.61 3.68
N ILE A 97 -5.28 9.34 3.55
CA ILE A 97 -6.13 8.83 2.47
C ILE A 97 -7.56 9.41 2.50
N ARG A 98 -7.97 10.02 3.61
CA ARG A 98 -9.24 10.77 3.72
C ARG A 98 -9.17 12.14 3.03
N SER A 99 -7.99 12.61 2.62
CA SER A 99 -7.83 13.87 1.91
C SER A 99 -7.93 13.67 0.40
N THR A 100 -9.08 13.99 -0.18
CA THR A 100 -9.28 13.98 -1.65
C THR A 100 -8.22 14.80 -2.37
N LYS A 101 -7.86 15.97 -1.82
CA LYS A 101 -6.82 16.84 -2.39
C LYS A 101 -5.48 16.11 -2.44
N SER A 102 -5.05 15.53 -1.32
CA SER A 102 -3.75 14.85 -1.23
C SER A 102 -3.72 13.62 -2.13
N MET A 103 -4.79 12.83 -2.17
CA MET A 103 -4.87 11.65 -3.05
C MET A 103 -4.72 12.04 -4.52
N ASN A 104 -5.48 13.04 -4.98
CA ASN A 104 -5.36 13.53 -6.36
C ASN A 104 -3.95 14.05 -6.66
N GLN A 105 -3.33 14.79 -5.73
CA GLN A 105 -1.96 15.28 -5.90
C GLN A 105 -0.95 14.13 -6.07
N VAL A 106 -1.08 13.03 -5.29
CA VAL A 106 -0.19 11.87 -5.42
C VAL A 106 -0.37 11.20 -6.78
N PHE A 107 -1.61 10.89 -7.18
CA PHE A 107 -1.85 10.26 -8.48
C PHE A 107 -1.44 11.18 -9.64
N GLU A 108 -1.76 12.46 -9.59
CA GLU A 108 -1.35 13.44 -10.61
C GLU A 108 0.17 13.49 -10.76
N PHE A 109 0.92 13.48 -9.65
CA PHE A 109 2.38 13.51 -9.69
C PHE A 109 2.99 12.33 -10.48
N TRP A 110 2.45 11.12 -10.30
CA TRP A 110 2.97 9.90 -10.92
C TRP A 110 2.32 9.55 -12.27
N GLN A 111 1.17 10.12 -12.60
CA GLN A 111 0.47 9.84 -13.87
C GLN A 111 0.70 10.91 -14.94
N SER A 112 1.04 12.14 -14.53
CA SER A 112 1.26 13.30 -15.43
C SER A 112 2.74 13.60 -15.66
N GLU A 113 3.07 13.95 -16.91
CA GLU A 113 4.37 14.55 -17.27
C GLU A 113 4.40 16.07 -17.05
N LYS A 114 3.24 16.72 -16.89
CA LYS A 114 3.10 18.18 -16.72
C LYS A 114 3.06 18.55 -15.23
N THR A 115 3.81 19.60 -14.88
CA THR A 115 4.11 19.98 -13.50
C THR A 115 3.24 21.12 -12.98
N HIS A 116 2.43 20.81 -11.97
CA HIS A 116 2.17 21.73 -10.87
C HIS A 116 2.63 21.06 -9.58
N VAL A 117 3.83 21.43 -9.12
CA VAL A 117 4.40 20.95 -7.86
C VAL A 117 4.01 21.95 -6.78
N GLU A 118 2.87 21.73 -6.11
CA GLU A 118 2.47 22.55 -4.95
C GLU A 118 2.20 21.70 -3.71
N GLY A 119 2.92 22.04 -2.63
CA GLY A 119 2.48 21.77 -1.25
C GLY A 119 2.89 20.42 -0.65
N ALA A 120 2.27 20.13 0.49
CA ALA A 120 2.63 19.12 1.49
C ALA A 120 2.61 17.65 1.06
N ALA A 121 2.34 17.35 -0.22
CA ALA A 121 2.24 15.99 -0.76
C ALA A 121 3.41 15.62 -1.70
N PHE A 122 4.51 16.38 -1.71
CA PHE A 122 5.70 16.02 -2.49
C PHE A 122 6.34 14.71 -1.97
N PRO A 123 6.75 13.79 -2.85
CA PRO A 123 7.35 12.54 -2.40
C PRO A 123 8.74 12.73 -1.79
N VAL A 124 9.11 11.81 -0.91
CA VAL A 124 10.47 11.64 -0.41
C VAL A 124 11.03 10.32 -0.95
N SER A 125 12.28 10.32 -1.41
CA SER A 125 12.99 9.07 -1.74
C SER A 125 13.46 8.40 -0.45
N ILE A 126 13.03 7.16 -0.22
CA ILE A 126 13.52 6.39 0.93
C ILE A 126 15.00 6.05 0.78
N GLY A 127 15.50 5.92 -0.46
CA GLY A 127 16.92 5.76 -0.73
C GLY A 127 17.74 6.95 -0.21
N ASP A 128 17.27 8.18 -0.47
CA ASP A 128 17.93 9.40 0.05
C ASP A 128 17.89 9.44 1.59
N VAL A 129 16.76 9.08 2.21
CA VAL A 129 16.59 9.09 3.67
C VAL A 129 17.45 8.03 4.37
N SER A 130 17.71 6.90 3.71
CA SER A 130 18.44 5.76 4.27
C SER A 130 19.93 5.72 3.89
N ALA A 131 20.40 6.64 3.03
CA ALA A 131 21.76 6.60 2.45
C ALA A 131 22.91 6.45 3.46
N ASN A 132 22.75 7.02 4.66
CA ASN A 132 23.77 6.99 5.72
C ASN A 132 23.40 6.08 6.90
N LYS A 133 22.36 5.25 6.75
CA LYS A 133 21.92 4.33 7.80
C LYS A 133 22.54 2.95 7.57
N ALA A 134 23.04 2.36 8.64
CA ALA A 134 23.50 0.98 8.66
C ALA A 134 22.73 0.22 9.73
N TYR A 135 22.36 -1.02 9.44
CA TYR A 135 21.58 -1.85 10.35
C TYR A 135 22.28 -3.19 10.57
N PRO A 136 22.44 -3.64 11.82
CA PRO A 136 22.94 -4.99 12.08
C PRO A 136 21.89 -6.00 11.63
N MET A 137 22.29 -6.94 10.77
CA MET A 137 21.41 -7.99 10.25
C MET A 137 21.84 -9.33 10.85
N PHE A 138 20.89 -10.13 11.32
CA PHE A 138 21.19 -11.52 11.68
C PHE A 138 21.61 -12.31 10.45
N ASP A 139 22.52 -13.27 10.62
CA ASP A 139 22.77 -14.26 9.59
C ASP A 139 21.57 -15.20 9.50
N TYR A 140 20.87 -15.14 8.37
CA TYR A 140 19.82 -16.11 8.03
C TYR A 140 20.09 -16.67 6.64
N VAL A 141 19.62 -17.89 6.44
CA VAL A 141 19.62 -18.51 5.12
C VAL A 141 18.58 -17.76 4.29
N LEU A 142 19.06 -17.00 3.31
CA LEU A 142 18.23 -16.62 2.18
C LEU A 142 17.80 -17.93 1.52
N LYS A 143 16.57 -18.37 1.79
CA LYS A 143 15.93 -19.32 0.86
C LYS A 143 16.04 -18.63 -0.48
N THR A 144 16.68 -19.29 -1.43
CA THR A 144 16.86 -18.76 -2.78
C THR A 144 15.47 -18.67 -3.38
N ALA A 145 14.72 -17.62 -3.03
CA ALA A 145 13.69 -17.09 -3.87
C ALA A 145 14.49 -16.67 -5.09
N LYS A 146 14.60 -17.59 -6.07
CA LYS A 146 14.89 -17.20 -7.43
C LYS A 146 13.92 -16.06 -7.65
N ARG A 147 14.44 -14.83 -7.67
CA ARG A 147 13.73 -13.64 -8.16
C ARG A 147 12.91 -14.19 -9.30
N VAL A 148 11.58 -14.24 -9.15
CA VAL A 148 10.70 -14.99 -10.07
C VAL A 148 11.28 -14.74 -11.42
N GLN A 149 11.91 -15.76 -12.05
CA GLN A 149 12.63 -15.56 -13.30
C GLN A 149 11.58 -14.89 -14.14
N GLN A 150 11.77 -13.59 -14.46
CA GLN A 150 10.73 -12.76 -15.05
C GLN A 150 10.14 -13.66 -16.10
N SER A 151 8.92 -14.16 -15.84
CA SER A 151 8.32 -15.05 -16.80
C SER A 151 8.31 -14.22 -18.07
N GLN A 152 8.55 -14.83 -19.22
CA GLN A 152 8.58 -14.11 -20.50
C GLN A 152 7.20 -13.49 -20.85
N GLN A 153 6.40 -13.07 -19.86
CA GLN A 153 5.32 -12.10 -19.94
C GLN A 153 5.87 -10.79 -20.49
N THR A 154 5.68 -10.67 -21.80
CA THR A 154 5.48 -9.45 -22.58
C THR A 154 5.81 -8.16 -21.81
N LYS A 155 7.03 -7.67 -22.04
CA LYS A 155 7.55 -6.36 -21.62
C LYS A 155 6.75 -5.22 -22.28
N ASP A 156 5.48 -5.08 -21.93
CA ASP A 156 4.77 -3.84 -22.23
C ASP A 156 5.27 -2.77 -21.26
N SER A 157 6.38 -2.14 -21.65
CA SER A 157 7.00 -1.05 -20.88
C SER A 157 6.29 0.29 -21.08
N SER A 158 5.17 0.33 -21.82
CA SER A 158 4.45 1.58 -22.10
C SER A 158 3.85 2.22 -20.85
N THR A 159 3.61 1.43 -19.81
CA THR A 159 3.05 1.87 -18.52
C THR A 159 4.10 2.05 -17.42
N TRP A 160 5.38 1.77 -17.70
CA TRP A 160 6.43 1.89 -16.70
C TRP A 160 6.61 3.33 -16.22
N GLY A 161 6.95 3.47 -14.94
CA GLY A 161 7.02 4.75 -14.25
C GLY A 161 5.67 5.39 -13.90
N LYS A 162 4.55 4.76 -14.25
CA LYS A 162 3.18 5.14 -13.85
C LYS A 162 2.59 4.09 -12.93
N ILE A 163 1.71 4.51 -12.04
CA ILE A 163 0.99 3.61 -11.13
C ILE A 163 0.02 2.76 -11.96
N THR A 164 0.21 1.44 -11.91
CA THR A 164 -0.65 0.48 -12.64
C THR A 164 -1.58 -0.30 -11.72
N ALA A 165 -1.23 -0.41 -10.44
CA ALA A 165 -2.02 -1.13 -9.44
C ALA A 165 -1.91 -0.46 -8.06
N VAL A 166 -2.92 -0.68 -7.23
CA VAL A 166 -2.98 -0.22 -5.83
C VAL A 166 -3.14 -1.42 -4.90
N ILE A 167 -2.35 -1.47 -3.82
CA ILE A 167 -2.60 -2.35 -2.68
C ILE A 167 -3.01 -1.48 -1.48
N HIS A 168 -4.19 -1.73 -0.95
CA HIS A 168 -4.80 -0.91 0.10
C HIS A 168 -4.72 -1.61 1.46
N PHE A 169 -3.75 -1.23 2.30
CA PHE A 169 -3.62 -1.69 3.70
C PHE A 169 -4.12 -0.66 4.73
N ALA A 170 -4.06 0.63 4.40
CA ALA A 170 -4.41 1.72 5.31
C ALA A 170 -5.82 1.58 5.89
N ALA A 171 -5.91 1.23 7.17
CA ALA A 171 -7.14 1.06 7.92
C ALA A 171 -6.85 1.10 9.42
N LEU A 172 -7.82 1.56 10.22
CA LEU A 172 -7.87 1.25 11.65
C LEU A 172 -8.28 -0.22 11.81
N LYS A 173 -7.61 -0.95 12.71
CA LYS A 173 -7.71 -2.42 12.80
C LYS A 173 -8.09 -3.00 14.16
N ALA A 174 -8.19 -2.20 15.21
CA ALA A 174 -8.42 -2.72 16.56
C ALA A 174 -9.92 -2.95 16.83
N VAL A 175 -10.31 -4.21 17.02
CA VAL A 175 -11.72 -4.59 17.25
C VAL A 175 -12.32 -3.87 18.45
N GLY A 176 -11.63 -3.91 19.60
CA GLY A 176 -12.13 -3.28 20.84
C GLY A 176 -12.30 -1.77 20.71
N GLU A 177 -11.33 -1.08 20.10
CA GLU A 177 -11.42 0.36 19.86
C GLU A 177 -12.54 0.70 18.87
N SER A 178 -12.80 -0.15 17.87
CA SER A 178 -13.87 0.10 16.90
C SER A 178 -15.24 0.19 17.55
N ILE A 179 -15.47 -0.51 18.66
CA ILE A 179 -16.72 -0.48 19.42
C ILE A 179 -16.89 0.87 20.13
N THR A 180 -15.79 1.43 20.65
CA THR A 180 -15.83 2.71 21.37
C THR A 180 -15.77 3.92 20.43
N LYS A 181 -15.20 3.76 19.23
CA LYS A 181 -15.02 4.83 18.23
C LYS A 181 -15.55 4.43 16.84
N PRO A 182 -16.84 4.06 16.70
CA PRO A 182 -17.37 3.52 15.44
C PRO A 182 -17.24 4.49 14.26
N LEU A 183 -17.48 5.79 14.48
CA LEU A 183 -17.44 6.80 13.41
C LEU A 183 -16.03 6.98 12.84
N GLU A 184 -15.00 6.95 13.70
CA GLU A 184 -13.60 7.01 13.25
C GLU A 184 -13.25 5.81 12.35
N TYR A 185 -13.75 4.62 12.68
CA TYR A 185 -13.53 3.42 11.87
C TYR A 185 -14.26 3.48 10.52
N TYR A 186 -15.51 3.93 10.48
CA TYR A 186 -16.23 4.09 9.21
C TYR A 186 -15.63 5.20 8.35
N GLU A 187 -15.23 6.33 8.93
CA GLU A 187 -14.57 7.40 8.19
C GLU A 187 -13.22 6.92 7.62
N ASN A 188 -12.38 6.32 8.46
CA ASN A 188 -11.04 5.92 8.04
C ASN A 188 -11.04 4.71 7.09
N ASN A 189 -11.95 3.75 7.26
CA ASN A 189 -11.91 2.51 6.49
C ASN A 189 -12.86 2.54 5.27
N VAL A 190 -14.05 3.12 5.41
CA VAL A 190 -15.06 3.12 4.33
C VAL A 190 -14.99 4.39 3.51
N ALA A 191 -15.08 5.57 4.14
CA ALA A 191 -15.07 6.83 3.39
C ALA A 191 -13.72 7.04 2.66
N ALA A 192 -12.61 6.69 3.31
CA ALA A 192 -11.29 6.79 2.68
C ALA A 192 -11.12 5.82 1.50
N LEU A 193 -11.69 4.62 1.54
CA LEU A 193 -11.72 3.70 0.39
C LEU A 193 -12.46 4.33 -0.79
N VAL A 194 -13.61 4.96 -0.55
CA VAL A 194 -14.36 5.66 -1.61
C VAL A 194 -13.54 6.80 -2.22
N ILE A 195 -12.78 7.53 -1.41
CA ILE A 195 -11.87 8.58 -1.90
C ILE A 195 -10.74 7.99 -2.75
N LEU A 196 -10.13 6.88 -2.31
CA LEU A 196 -9.11 6.16 -3.06
C LEU A 196 -9.66 5.68 -4.42
N LEU A 197 -10.83 5.04 -4.45
CA LEU A 197 -11.47 4.57 -5.69
C LEU A 197 -11.77 5.72 -6.65
N LYS A 198 -12.23 6.88 -6.15
CA LYS A 198 -12.44 8.09 -6.97
C LYS A 198 -11.15 8.62 -7.57
N ALA A 199 -10.06 8.64 -6.80
CA ALA A 199 -8.75 9.05 -7.31
C ALA A 199 -8.23 8.06 -8.38
N MET A 200 -8.30 6.76 -8.10
CA MET A 200 -7.96 5.71 -9.06
C MET A 200 -8.70 5.89 -10.39
N LYS A 201 -10.03 6.09 -10.33
CA LYS A 201 -10.88 6.37 -11.49
C LYS A 201 -10.44 7.60 -12.28
N ALA A 202 -10.21 8.72 -11.58
CA ALA A 202 -9.81 9.98 -12.22
C ALA A 202 -8.47 9.89 -12.97
N HIS A 203 -7.65 8.89 -12.62
CA HIS A 203 -6.29 8.72 -13.10
C HIS A 203 -6.06 7.41 -13.87
N ALA A 204 -7.14 6.74 -14.28
CA ALA A 204 -7.15 5.51 -15.07
C ALA A 204 -6.31 4.36 -14.46
N VAL A 205 -6.35 4.23 -13.13
CA VAL A 205 -5.73 3.11 -12.42
C VAL A 205 -6.82 2.12 -12.06
N ASN A 206 -6.78 0.93 -12.67
CA ASN A 206 -7.93 0.03 -12.70
C ASN A 206 -7.73 -1.29 -11.95
N VAL A 207 -6.63 -1.44 -11.19
CA VAL A 207 -6.33 -2.66 -10.44
C VAL A 207 -6.20 -2.35 -8.96
N LEU A 208 -7.02 -3.00 -8.14
CA LEU A 208 -7.01 -2.90 -6.67
C LEU A 208 -6.79 -4.26 -6.01
N ILE A 209 -5.87 -4.33 -5.05
CA ILE A 209 -5.80 -5.40 -4.07
C ILE A 209 -6.21 -4.82 -2.72
N PHE A 210 -7.30 -5.33 -2.17
CA PHE A 210 -7.88 -4.85 -0.92
C PHE A 210 -7.53 -5.78 0.24
N SER A 211 -7.07 -5.19 1.33
CA SER A 211 -6.84 -5.89 2.59
C SER A 211 -8.14 -6.05 3.35
N SER A 212 -8.82 -7.17 3.15
CA SER A 212 -9.97 -7.58 3.96
C SER A 212 -9.52 -8.35 5.21
N SER A 213 -10.45 -8.99 5.90
CA SER A 213 -10.20 -9.71 7.15
C SER A 213 -11.13 -10.90 7.31
N ALA A 214 -10.66 -11.97 7.95
CA ALA A 214 -11.49 -13.09 8.36
C ALA A 214 -12.65 -12.68 9.30
N VAL A 215 -12.60 -11.49 9.91
CA VAL A 215 -13.72 -10.95 10.69
C VAL A 215 -15.00 -10.81 9.85
N VAL A 216 -14.90 -10.69 8.52
CA VAL A 216 -16.09 -10.62 7.65
C VAL A 216 -16.91 -11.92 7.64
N TYR A 217 -16.33 -13.04 8.04
CA TYR A 217 -17.06 -14.31 8.19
C TYR A 217 -18.01 -14.31 9.41
N GLY A 218 -17.87 -13.35 10.33
CA GLY A 218 -18.72 -13.22 11.51
C GLY A 218 -18.55 -14.35 12.52
N VAL A 219 -19.39 -14.36 13.54
CA VAL A 219 -19.44 -15.44 14.54
C VAL A 219 -20.35 -16.58 14.08
N GLY A 220 -20.02 -17.81 14.48
CA GLY A 220 -20.80 -19.02 14.17
C GLY A 220 -20.12 -20.00 13.22
N HIS A 221 -18.95 -19.66 12.67
CA HIS A 221 -18.22 -20.46 11.68
C HIS A 221 -16.74 -20.56 12.05
N GLU A 222 -16.39 -21.51 12.91
CA GLU A 222 -15.04 -21.67 13.46
C GLU A 222 -14.19 -22.72 12.71
N ALA A 223 -14.83 -23.57 11.91
CA ALA A 223 -14.15 -24.60 11.10
C ALA A 223 -14.80 -24.74 9.72
N GLY A 224 -13.99 -25.03 8.70
CA GLY A 224 -14.47 -25.28 7.34
C GLY A 224 -14.97 -24.03 6.60
N ILE A 225 -14.52 -22.84 7.00
CA ILE A 225 -14.87 -21.60 6.29
C ILE A 225 -14.25 -21.60 4.89
N THR A 226 -15.06 -21.18 3.92
CA THR A 226 -14.66 -20.98 2.53
C THR A 226 -14.99 -19.55 2.12
N GLU A 227 -14.57 -19.12 0.95
CA GLU A 227 -14.87 -17.79 0.42
C GLU A 227 -16.38 -17.53 0.30
N GLU A 228 -17.17 -18.59 0.08
CA GLU A 228 -18.64 -18.55 -0.03
C GLU A 228 -19.35 -18.40 1.32
N THR A 229 -18.64 -18.53 2.44
CA THR A 229 -19.24 -18.49 3.79
C THR A 229 -19.73 -17.09 4.19
N VAL A 230 -19.24 -16.04 3.55
CA VAL A 230 -19.72 -14.65 3.75
C VAL A 230 -20.59 -14.22 2.58
N GLN A 231 -21.65 -13.48 2.88
CA GLN A 231 -22.48 -12.91 1.83
C GLN A 231 -21.90 -11.58 1.34
N VAL A 232 -21.51 -11.53 0.08
CA VAL A 232 -21.03 -10.32 -0.62
C VAL A 232 -21.65 -10.33 -2.02
N ALA A 233 -22.08 -9.18 -2.54
CA ALA A 233 -22.74 -9.04 -3.83
C ALA A 233 -24.05 -9.83 -3.95
N GLY A 234 -24.73 -10.10 -2.84
CA GLY A 234 -25.87 -11.02 -2.80
C GLY A 234 -25.52 -12.49 -3.09
N LYS A 235 -24.24 -12.86 -3.13
CA LYS A 235 -23.73 -14.23 -3.27
C LYS A 235 -23.16 -14.73 -1.95
N GLY A 236 -23.01 -16.04 -1.80
CA GLY A 236 -22.55 -16.69 -0.57
C GLY A 236 -23.69 -17.14 0.35
N THR A 237 -23.36 -17.90 1.39
CA THR A 237 -24.33 -18.57 2.26
C THR A 237 -24.86 -17.72 3.42
N GLY A 238 -24.36 -16.49 3.59
CA GLY A 238 -24.88 -15.54 4.59
C GLY A 238 -24.66 -15.96 6.05
N GLY A 239 -23.46 -16.43 6.35
CA GLY A 239 -23.24 -17.31 7.50
C GLY A 239 -23.13 -16.68 8.89
N GLY A 240 -22.46 -15.54 9.04
CA GLY A 240 -22.05 -15.05 10.37
C GLY A 240 -22.51 -13.64 10.72
N LEU A 241 -22.80 -13.45 12.01
CA LEU A 241 -23.12 -12.14 12.57
C LEU A 241 -21.85 -11.29 12.73
N LEU A 242 -21.81 -10.12 12.09
CA LEU A 242 -20.75 -9.13 12.33
C LEU A 242 -20.99 -8.40 13.65
N THR A 243 -20.09 -8.61 14.61
CA THR A 243 -20.27 -8.16 16.01
C THR A 243 -19.64 -6.81 16.32
N ASN A 244 -18.81 -6.25 15.44
CA ASN A 244 -18.06 -5.03 15.71
C ASN A 244 -17.95 -4.10 14.48
N PRO A 245 -17.77 -2.77 14.68
CA PRO A 245 -17.65 -1.80 13.60
C PRO A 245 -16.46 -2.03 12.66
N TYR A 246 -15.32 -2.54 13.14
CA TYR A 246 -14.20 -2.90 12.27
C TYR A 246 -14.59 -3.96 11.23
N GLY A 247 -15.20 -5.07 11.66
CA GLY A 247 -15.70 -6.12 10.79
C GLY A 247 -16.72 -5.62 9.77
N ARG A 248 -17.68 -4.80 10.23
CA ARG A 248 -18.66 -4.15 9.33
C ARG A 248 -17.99 -3.24 8.32
N SER A 249 -16.97 -2.49 8.71
CA SER A 249 -16.24 -1.62 7.78
C SER A 249 -15.58 -2.42 6.65
N LYS A 250 -14.97 -3.58 6.95
CA LYS A 250 -14.35 -4.45 5.93
C LYS A 250 -15.38 -5.09 5.01
N TRP A 251 -16.50 -5.56 5.57
CA TRP A 251 -17.60 -6.09 4.79
C TRP A 251 -18.21 -5.04 3.85
N MET A 252 -18.50 -3.83 4.36
CA MET A 252 -18.97 -2.71 3.53
C MET A 252 -17.99 -2.35 2.42
N SER A 253 -16.68 -2.38 2.71
CA SER A 253 -15.65 -2.17 1.70
C SER A 253 -15.71 -3.23 0.58
N GLU A 254 -15.90 -4.51 0.91
CA GLU A 254 -16.07 -5.56 -0.10
C GLU A 254 -17.31 -5.33 -0.98
N GLU A 255 -18.44 -4.93 -0.39
CA GLU A 255 -19.66 -4.57 -1.14
C GLU A 255 -19.42 -3.40 -2.10
N ILE A 256 -18.82 -2.30 -1.60
CA ILE A 256 -18.53 -1.10 -2.41
C ILE A 256 -17.60 -1.45 -3.58
N ILE A 257 -16.57 -2.27 -3.34
CA ILE A 257 -15.63 -2.70 -4.38
C ILE A 257 -16.35 -3.54 -5.43
N ASN A 258 -17.20 -4.47 -5.00
CA ASN A 258 -17.97 -5.29 -5.91
C ASN A 258 -18.93 -4.46 -6.78
N ASP A 259 -19.69 -3.56 -6.16
CA ASP A 259 -20.59 -2.65 -6.89
C ASP A 259 -19.81 -1.82 -7.93
N TYR A 260 -18.60 -1.39 -7.57
CA TYR A 260 -17.76 -0.64 -8.48
C TYR A 260 -17.23 -1.50 -9.65
N CYS A 261 -16.79 -2.74 -9.40
CA CYS A 261 -16.46 -3.70 -10.46
C CYS A 261 -17.64 -3.98 -11.40
N VAL A 262 -18.87 -4.06 -10.89
CA VAL A 262 -20.08 -4.23 -11.71
C VAL A 262 -20.35 -2.97 -12.55
N ALA A 263 -20.16 -1.78 -11.98
CA ALA A 263 -20.39 -0.51 -12.66
C ALA A 263 -19.31 -0.15 -13.70
N ASP A 264 -18.07 -0.60 -13.52
CA ASP A 264 -16.95 -0.38 -14.44
C ASP A 264 -16.26 -1.71 -14.79
N PRO A 265 -16.57 -2.32 -15.96
CA PRO A 265 -16.00 -3.61 -16.37
C PRO A 265 -14.48 -3.61 -16.56
N ASN A 266 -13.83 -2.44 -16.67
CA ASN A 266 -12.37 -2.34 -16.77
C ASN A 266 -11.69 -2.36 -15.41
N PHE A 267 -12.45 -2.18 -14.32
CA PHE A 267 -11.92 -2.16 -12.96
C PHE A 267 -11.88 -3.58 -12.38
N HIS A 268 -10.68 -4.00 -11.99
CA HIS A 268 -10.41 -5.30 -11.41
C HIS A 268 -9.98 -5.17 -9.96
N ALA A 269 -10.60 -5.97 -9.09
CA ALA A 269 -10.27 -5.98 -7.68
C ALA A 269 -10.12 -7.39 -7.12
N ILE A 270 -9.21 -7.55 -6.15
CA ILE A 270 -9.04 -8.76 -5.36
C ILE A 270 -9.14 -8.39 -3.89
N SER A 271 -10.10 -8.98 -3.16
CA SER A 271 -10.23 -8.82 -1.72
C SER A 271 -9.57 -10.00 -1.00
N LEU A 272 -8.46 -9.75 -0.30
CA LEU A 272 -7.73 -10.78 0.44
C LEU A 272 -8.17 -10.76 1.91
N ARG A 273 -8.84 -11.83 2.36
CA ARG A 273 -9.33 -11.96 3.74
C ARG A 273 -8.25 -12.54 4.64
N TYR A 274 -7.43 -11.68 5.22
CA TYR A 274 -6.36 -12.12 6.13
C TYR A 274 -6.94 -12.64 7.44
N PHE A 275 -6.31 -13.69 7.97
CA PHE A 275 -6.57 -14.20 9.31
C PHE A 275 -5.73 -13.41 10.32
N ASN A 276 -4.88 -14.10 11.07
CA ASN A 276 -4.04 -13.53 12.12
C ASN A 276 -2.58 -13.58 11.65
N PRO A 277 -2.10 -12.56 10.91
CA PRO A 277 -0.69 -12.47 10.55
C PRO A 277 0.16 -12.28 11.82
N THR A 278 1.24 -13.06 11.94
CA THR A 278 2.21 -13.01 13.03
C THR A 278 3.63 -13.25 12.49
N GLY A 279 4.64 -12.97 13.31
CA GLY A 279 6.05 -13.12 12.98
C GLY A 279 6.72 -11.85 12.47
N SER A 280 7.92 -11.98 11.95
CA SER A 280 8.75 -10.88 11.46
C SER A 280 9.65 -11.37 10.32
N HIS A 281 10.28 -10.43 9.62
CA HIS A 281 11.27 -10.80 8.62
C HIS A 281 12.48 -11.48 9.31
N PRO A 282 13.03 -12.57 8.75
CA PRO A 282 14.16 -13.31 9.35
C PRO A 282 15.41 -12.48 9.65
N SER A 283 15.56 -11.32 8.99
CA SER A 283 16.64 -10.36 9.29
C SER A 283 16.55 -9.73 10.68
N GLY A 284 15.37 -9.77 11.31
CA GLY A 284 15.07 -9.06 12.56
C GLY A 284 14.87 -7.56 12.42
N LEU A 285 14.92 -7.01 11.19
CA LEU A 285 14.88 -5.55 10.96
C LEU A 285 13.47 -4.99 10.78
N ILE A 286 12.54 -5.79 10.24
CA ILE A 286 11.13 -5.38 10.09
C ILE A 286 10.22 -6.40 10.79
N GLY A 287 9.16 -5.90 11.42
CA GLY A 287 8.24 -6.66 12.27
C GLY A 287 7.05 -5.79 12.66
N GLU A 288 6.17 -6.29 13.53
CA GLU A 288 5.08 -5.47 14.07
C GLU A 288 5.60 -4.51 15.14
N ASP A 289 5.45 -3.20 14.91
CA ASP A 289 5.89 -2.12 15.80
C ASP A 289 4.81 -1.01 15.86
N PRO A 290 3.69 -1.25 16.57
CA PRO A 290 2.57 -0.31 16.64
C PRO A 290 2.92 0.84 17.59
N LYS A 291 2.27 2.00 17.37
CA LYS A 291 2.37 3.12 18.31
C LYS A 291 1.45 2.87 19.50
N GLY A 292 1.98 3.05 20.71
CA GLY A 292 1.24 2.85 21.95
C GLY A 292 1.12 1.38 22.34
N THR A 293 0.15 1.05 23.18
CA THR A 293 -0.04 -0.32 23.67
C THR A 293 -0.53 -1.23 22.54
N PRO A 294 0.15 -2.35 22.25
CA PRO A 294 -0.29 -3.31 21.23
C PRO A 294 -1.68 -3.89 21.55
N ASN A 295 -2.54 -3.97 20.53
CA ASN A 295 -3.89 -4.56 20.64
C ASN A 295 -3.96 -6.02 20.17
N ASN A 296 -2.90 -6.50 19.50
CA ASN A 296 -2.81 -7.87 19.00
C ASN A 296 -2.11 -8.76 20.03
N ILE A 297 -2.53 -10.03 20.11
CA ILE A 297 -1.81 -11.07 20.83
C ILE A 297 -0.67 -11.52 19.91
N VAL A 298 0.57 -11.47 20.40
CA VAL A 298 1.77 -11.99 19.71
C VAL A 298 1.93 -13.46 20.04
#